data_AF-A0A8T7H7Q4-F1
#
_entry.id   AF-A0A8T7H7Q4-F1
#
_cell.length_a   1.000
_cell.length_b   1.000
_cell.length_c   1.000
_cell.angle_alpha   90.00
_cell.angle_beta   90.00
_cell.angle_gamma   90.00
#
_symmetry.space_group_name_H-M   'P 1'
#
loop_
_entity.id
_entity.type
_entity.pdbx_description
1 polymer ?
#
loop_
_entity_poly.entity_id
_entity_poly.type
_entity_poly.pdbx_seq_one_letter_code
_entity_poly.pdbx_strand_id
1 'polypeptide(L)'
;MGENLFILPFHLEALCLGTGVIARDGSCLIRAPSIESIEPELRRLRRLLEKARLYRSFASGRIVVETPNTVYELELERGEIRRVRATIIVGSIEGIARQIPKIVANDPDLLEALKRLHEIDERRAVEILSKHVAPSVVASIVEGEEDLVRQMIEDDLPPTARLRIDTSGGVLKAVIEDDRDPAHTFERLKDRKIVADIAFSVLDAAVAGTVATVIEEVLRREEDARRLAPL
;
A
#
# COMPACT_ATOMS: atom_id res chain seq x y z
N MET A 1 1.12 -47.61 7.99
CA MET A 1 0.04 -47.38 8.98
C MET A 1 0.59 -46.47 10.07
N GLY A 2 0.02 -45.28 10.17
CA GLY A 2 0.48 -44.19 11.03
C GLY A 2 -0.06 -42.86 10.51
N GLU A 3 -1.34 -42.84 10.14
CA GLU A 3 -2.08 -41.66 9.73
C GLU A 3 -2.28 -40.76 10.96
N ASN A 4 -1.27 -39.95 11.29
CA ASN A 4 -1.52 -38.78 12.12
C ASN A 4 -1.82 -37.62 11.17
N LEU A 5 -3.09 -37.60 10.76
CA LEU A 5 -3.79 -36.42 10.27
C LEU A 5 -3.58 -35.28 11.27
N PHE A 6 -2.50 -34.52 11.10
CA PHE A 6 -2.41 -33.15 11.60
C PHE A 6 -3.38 -32.30 10.76
N ILE A 7 -4.68 -32.47 11.02
CA ILE A 7 -5.67 -31.46 10.66
C ILE A 7 -5.35 -30.27 11.54
N LEU A 8 -4.45 -29.41 11.07
CA LEU A 8 -4.26 -28.05 11.57
C LEU A 8 -5.66 -27.47 11.79
N PRO A 9 -6.01 -26.95 12.98
CA PRO A 9 -7.38 -26.50 13.20
C PRO A 9 -7.83 -25.42 12.20
N PHE A 10 -6.92 -24.65 11.58
CA PHE A 10 -7.20 -23.79 10.42
C PHE A 10 -7.88 -24.51 9.24
N HIS A 11 -7.65 -25.82 9.06
CA HIS A 11 -8.35 -26.62 8.06
C HIS A 11 -9.81 -26.84 8.45
N LEU A 12 -10.08 -27.18 9.72
CA LEU A 12 -11.43 -27.21 10.29
C LEU A 12 -12.09 -25.82 10.26
N GLU A 13 -11.30 -24.77 10.30
CA GLU A 13 -11.70 -23.39 10.47
C GLU A 13 -12.10 -22.70 9.16
N ALA A 14 -11.30 -22.88 8.10
CA ALA A 14 -11.68 -22.55 6.73
C ALA A 14 -12.93 -23.34 6.30
N LEU A 15 -13.04 -24.60 6.73
CA LEU A 15 -14.24 -25.44 6.58
C LEU A 15 -15.44 -24.92 7.40
N CYS A 16 -15.22 -24.32 8.58
CA CYS A 16 -16.29 -23.80 9.45
C CYS A 16 -16.77 -22.38 9.10
N LEU A 17 -15.93 -21.57 8.47
CA LEU A 17 -16.29 -20.21 8.03
C LEU A 17 -17.00 -20.19 6.67
N GLY A 18 -16.88 -21.25 5.86
CA GLY A 18 -17.53 -21.37 4.56
C GLY A 18 -17.04 -20.37 3.49
N THR A 19 -16.03 -19.56 3.82
CA THR A 19 -15.54 -18.43 3.00
C THR A 19 -14.04 -18.47 2.75
N GLY A 20 -13.32 -19.42 3.36
CA GLY A 20 -11.87 -19.53 3.29
C GLY A 20 -11.37 -20.71 2.45
N VAL A 21 -10.27 -20.52 1.71
CA VAL A 21 -9.53 -21.58 1.01
C VAL A 21 -8.21 -21.83 1.74
N ILE A 22 -7.86 -23.10 1.94
CA ILE A 22 -6.58 -23.46 2.54
C ILE A 22 -5.56 -23.62 1.43
N ALA A 23 -4.50 -22.82 1.47
CA ALA A 23 -3.42 -22.90 0.52
C ALA A 23 -2.49 -24.09 0.83
N ARG A 24 -1.70 -24.51 -0.16
CA ARG A 24 -0.77 -25.65 -0.05
C ARG A 24 0.31 -25.45 1.03
N ASP A 25 0.61 -24.21 1.37
CA ASP A 25 1.57 -23.84 2.42
C ASP A 25 0.93 -23.84 3.83
N GLY A 26 -0.36 -24.20 3.94
CA GLY A 26 -1.10 -24.23 5.21
C GLY A 26 -1.66 -22.88 5.64
N SER A 27 -1.53 -21.82 4.82
CA SER A 27 -2.19 -20.54 5.09
C SER A 27 -3.69 -20.59 4.79
N CYS A 28 -4.47 -19.80 5.53
CA CYS A 28 -5.90 -19.62 5.29
C CYS A 28 -6.14 -18.33 4.51
N LEU A 29 -6.64 -18.44 3.28
CA LEU A 29 -7.02 -17.31 2.43
C LEU A 29 -8.52 -17.02 2.58
N ILE A 30 -8.87 -15.79 2.92
CA ILE A 30 -10.25 -15.31 3.03
C ILE A 30 -10.42 -14.14 2.06
N ARG A 31 -11.44 -14.22 1.19
CA ARG A 31 -11.83 -13.10 0.31
C ARG A 31 -13.07 -12.44 0.86
N ALA A 32 -13.00 -11.14 1.09
CA ALA A 32 -14.07 -10.40 1.75
C ALA A 32 -14.26 -9.00 1.16
N PRO A 33 -15.47 -8.42 1.22
CA PRO A 33 -15.71 -7.04 0.80
C PRO A 33 -15.04 -6.01 1.74
N SER A 34 -14.83 -6.37 3.00
CA SER A 34 -14.14 -5.57 4.02
C SER A 34 -13.45 -6.47 5.02
N ILE A 35 -12.48 -5.92 5.75
CA ILE A 35 -11.96 -6.61 6.93
C ILE A 35 -12.96 -6.62 8.08
N GLU A 36 -13.79 -5.58 8.21
CA GLU A 36 -14.87 -5.51 9.19
C GLU A 36 -15.92 -6.59 8.96
N SER A 37 -16.12 -6.99 7.69
CA SER A 37 -17.08 -8.03 7.33
C SER A 37 -16.67 -9.44 7.78
N ILE A 38 -15.40 -9.65 8.16
CA ILE A 38 -14.89 -10.92 8.68
C ILE A 38 -14.60 -10.89 10.18
N GLU A 39 -14.77 -9.74 10.84
CA GLU A 39 -14.50 -9.60 12.27
C GLU A 39 -15.41 -10.52 13.13
N PRO A 40 -16.72 -10.67 12.82
CA PRO A 40 -17.58 -11.64 13.54
C PRO A 40 -17.05 -13.08 13.41
N GLU A 41 -16.57 -13.45 12.23
CA GLU A 41 -16.00 -14.74 11.88
C GLU A 41 -14.70 -14.99 12.64
N LEU A 42 -13.78 -14.01 12.65
CA LEU A 42 -12.53 -14.06 13.43
C LEU A 42 -12.80 -14.15 14.94
N ARG A 43 -13.80 -13.42 15.46
CA ARG A 43 -14.20 -13.52 16.87
C ARG A 43 -14.82 -14.87 17.20
N ARG A 44 -15.67 -15.40 16.31
CA ARG A 44 -16.26 -16.73 16.46
C ARG A 44 -15.18 -17.80 16.47
N LEU A 45 -14.18 -17.64 15.59
CA LEU A 45 -12.95 -18.41 15.54
C LEU A 45 -12.29 -18.53 16.88
N ARG A 46 -11.89 -17.37 17.40
CA ARG A 46 -11.20 -17.25 18.67
C ARG A 46 -11.97 -17.95 19.79
N ARG A 47 -13.29 -17.73 19.87
CA ARG A 47 -14.15 -18.39 20.87
C ARG A 47 -14.18 -19.91 20.72
N LEU A 48 -14.20 -20.44 19.50
CA LEU A 48 -14.16 -21.90 19.27
C LEU A 48 -12.82 -22.49 19.69
N LEU A 49 -11.72 -21.82 19.35
CA LEU A 49 -10.36 -22.22 19.74
C LEU A 49 -10.15 -22.19 21.25
N GLU A 50 -10.68 -21.17 21.93
CA GLU A 50 -10.70 -21.05 23.39
C GLU A 50 -11.49 -22.20 24.03
N LYS A 51 -12.71 -22.47 23.54
CA LYS A 51 -13.57 -23.55 24.05
C LYS A 51 -12.96 -24.94 23.88
N ALA A 52 -12.33 -25.20 22.74
CA ALA A 52 -11.67 -26.47 22.47
C ALA A 52 -10.40 -26.68 23.31
N ARG A 53 -9.98 -25.70 24.14
CA ARG A 53 -8.70 -25.66 24.87
C ARG A 53 -7.49 -25.83 23.95
N LEU A 54 -7.68 -25.65 22.64
CA LEU A 54 -6.64 -25.81 21.65
C LEU A 54 -5.68 -24.61 21.65
N TYR A 55 -6.05 -23.46 22.25
CA TYR A 55 -5.22 -22.25 22.37
C TYR A 55 -3.77 -22.50 22.85
N ARG A 56 -3.56 -23.48 23.74
CA ARG A 56 -2.24 -23.86 24.26
C ARG A 56 -1.43 -24.76 23.32
N SER A 57 -2.11 -25.43 22.40
CA SER A 57 -1.54 -26.38 21.43
C SER A 57 -1.24 -25.72 20.07
N PHE A 58 -1.72 -24.49 19.85
CA PHE A 58 -1.40 -23.72 18.66
C PHE A 58 -0.01 -23.14 18.75
N ALA A 59 0.91 -23.68 17.95
CA ALA A 59 2.25 -23.14 17.82
C ALA A 59 2.26 -21.85 16.97
N SER A 60 1.56 -21.82 15.82
CA SER A 60 1.55 -20.67 14.90
C SER A 60 0.56 -20.88 13.74
N GLY A 61 0.09 -19.81 13.10
CA GLY A 61 -0.70 -19.89 11.86
C GLY A 61 -0.65 -18.57 11.06
N ARG A 62 -0.95 -18.64 9.76
CA ARG A 62 -0.98 -17.48 8.85
C ARG A 62 -2.37 -17.34 8.22
N ILE A 63 -2.94 -16.15 8.36
CA ILE A 63 -4.21 -15.77 7.71
C ILE A 63 -3.89 -14.70 6.66
N VAL A 64 -4.43 -14.88 5.45
CA VAL A 64 -4.41 -13.88 4.39
C VAL A 64 -5.84 -13.43 4.14
N VAL A 65 -6.09 -12.13 4.27
CA VAL A 65 -7.40 -11.52 4.00
C VAL A 65 -7.27 -10.61 2.79
N GLU A 66 -7.92 -10.96 1.71
CA GLU A 66 -8.01 -10.15 0.50
C GLU A 66 -9.31 -9.35 0.48
N THR A 67 -9.17 -8.03 0.45
CA THR A 67 -10.25 -7.09 0.16
C THR A 67 -10.00 -6.42 -1.20
N PRO A 68 -10.95 -5.67 -1.78
CA PRO A 68 -10.76 -5.09 -3.11
C PRO A 68 -9.48 -4.26 -3.28
N ASN A 69 -9.07 -3.52 -2.24
CA ASN A 69 -7.93 -2.60 -2.30
C ASN A 69 -6.81 -2.92 -1.30
N THR A 70 -6.96 -3.94 -0.47
CA THR A 70 -5.98 -4.26 0.57
C THR A 70 -5.85 -5.76 0.76
N VAL A 71 -4.60 -6.23 0.88
CA VAL A 71 -4.27 -7.59 1.31
C VAL A 71 -3.65 -7.53 2.69
N TYR A 72 -4.24 -8.21 3.66
CA TYR A 72 -3.71 -8.33 5.02
C TYR A 72 -3.12 -9.72 5.21
N GLU A 73 -1.89 -9.77 5.68
CA GLU A 73 -1.20 -10.99 6.08
C GLU A 73 -0.97 -10.93 7.60
N LEU A 74 -1.62 -11.83 8.32
CA LEU A 74 -1.59 -11.90 9.78
C LEU A 74 -0.87 -13.18 10.20
N GLU A 75 0.21 -13.04 10.96
CA GLU A 75 0.82 -14.17 11.67
C GLU A 75 0.24 -14.23 13.08
N LEU A 76 -0.36 -15.37 13.41
CA LEU A 76 -0.95 -15.64 14.70
C LEU A 76 -0.06 -16.61 15.49
N GLU A 77 0.17 -16.32 16.76
CA GLU A 77 0.83 -17.21 17.71
C GLU A 77 0.04 -17.23 19.01
N ARG A 78 -0.34 -18.42 19.49
CA ARG A 78 -1.13 -18.58 20.74
C ARG A 78 -2.41 -17.73 20.81
N GLY A 79 -2.99 -17.39 19.66
CA GLY A 79 -4.22 -16.59 19.56
C GLY A 79 -3.99 -15.07 19.54
N GLU A 80 -2.73 -14.61 19.50
CA GLU A 80 -2.36 -13.20 19.38
C GLU A 80 -1.75 -12.92 18.00
N ILE A 81 -1.97 -11.71 17.49
CA ILE A 81 -1.30 -11.24 16.26
C ILE A 81 0.16 -10.94 16.63
N ARG A 82 1.11 -11.63 15.99
CA ARG A 82 2.56 -11.44 16.18
C ARG A 82 3.22 -10.61 15.10
N ARG A 83 2.63 -10.62 13.91
CA ARG A 83 3.07 -9.80 12.79
C ARG A 83 1.87 -9.45 11.95
N VAL A 84 1.86 -8.21 11.48
CA VAL A 84 0.96 -7.75 10.44
C VAL A 84 1.78 -7.27 9.26
N ARG A 85 1.36 -7.67 8.06
CA ARG A 85 1.77 -7.04 6.81
C ARG A 85 0.51 -6.66 6.04
N ALA A 86 0.32 -5.39 5.76
CA ALA A 86 -0.77 -4.89 4.94
C ALA A 86 -0.20 -4.35 3.63
N THR A 87 -0.77 -4.80 2.51
CA THR A 87 -0.46 -4.27 1.17
C THR A 87 -1.68 -3.52 0.68
N ILE A 88 -1.60 -2.20 0.64
CA ILE A 88 -2.64 -1.31 0.13
C ILE A 88 -2.35 -1.05 -1.35
N ILE A 89 -3.31 -1.38 -2.21
CA ILE A 89 -3.24 -1.17 -3.66
C ILE A 89 -3.74 0.25 -3.93
N VAL A 90 -2.84 1.10 -4.43
CA VAL A 90 -3.16 2.51 -4.75
C VAL A 90 -3.71 2.62 -6.17
N GLY A 91 -3.04 1.99 -7.14
CA GLY A 91 -3.46 2.03 -8.53
C GLY A 91 -2.41 1.51 -9.50
N SER A 92 -2.76 1.44 -10.78
CA SER A 92 -1.77 1.12 -11.82
C SER A 92 -0.86 2.31 -12.08
N ILE A 93 0.44 2.05 -12.23
CA ILE A 93 1.44 3.10 -12.50
C ILE A 93 1.15 3.78 -13.83
N GLU A 94 0.73 3.00 -14.83
CA GLU A 94 0.29 3.53 -16.12
C GLU A 94 -0.93 4.45 -15.98
N GLY A 95 -1.89 4.07 -15.15
CA GLY A 95 -3.07 4.89 -14.85
C GLY A 95 -2.66 6.22 -14.24
N ILE A 96 -1.79 6.19 -13.22
CA ILE A 96 -1.28 7.38 -12.53
C ILE A 96 -0.52 8.28 -13.50
N ALA A 97 0.43 7.74 -14.27
CA ALA A 97 1.21 8.48 -15.27
C ALA A 97 0.32 9.26 -16.25
N ARG A 98 -0.76 8.63 -16.74
CA ARG A 98 -1.72 9.26 -17.67
C ARG A 98 -2.56 10.37 -17.02
N GLN A 99 -2.73 10.36 -15.71
CA GLN A 99 -3.54 11.35 -14.98
C GLN A 99 -2.73 12.55 -14.52
N ILE A 100 -1.41 12.42 -14.28
CA ILE A 100 -0.56 13.51 -13.78
C ILE A 100 -0.75 14.84 -14.54
N PRO A 101 -0.72 14.89 -15.89
CA PRO A 101 -0.92 16.16 -16.61
C PRO A 101 -2.29 16.78 -16.35
N LYS A 102 -3.32 15.94 -16.16
CA LYS A 102 -4.68 16.39 -15.84
C LYS A 102 -4.79 16.86 -14.40
N ILE A 103 -4.14 16.18 -13.46
CA ILE A 103 -4.11 16.59 -12.06
C ILE A 103 -3.50 17.98 -11.96
N VAL A 104 -2.33 18.18 -12.58
CA VAL A 104 -1.65 19.48 -12.60
C VAL A 104 -2.50 20.57 -13.25
N ALA A 105 -3.18 20.28 -14.36
CA ALA A 105 -4.07 21.25 -14.99
C ALA A 105 -5.27 21.67 -14.10
N ASN A 106 -5.65 20.85 -13.12
CA ASN A 106 -6.79 21.10 -12.24
C ASN A 106 -6.37 21.47 -10.80
N ASP A 107 -5.08 21.58 -10.53
CA ASP A 107 -4.54 21.92 -9.21
C ASP A 107 -3.95 23.34 -9.23
N PRO A 108 -4.71 24.36 -8.78
CA PRO A 108 -4.27 25.74 -8.84
C PRO A 108 -3.06 26.02 -7.93
N ASP A 109 -2.93 25.30 -6.81
CA ASP A 109 -1.84 25.50 -5.86
C ASP A 109 -0.53 24.94 -6.42
N LEU A 110 -0.59 23.76 -7.05
CA LEU A 110 0.55 23.18 -7.75
C LEU A 110 1.00 24.05 -8.92
N LEU A 111 0.06 24.58 -9.72
CA LEU A 111 0.39 25.49 -10.83
C LEU A 111 1.02 26.79 -10.36
N GLU A 112 0.52 27.36 -9.26
CA GLU A 112 1.09 28.56 -8.66
C GLU A 112 2.50 28.30 -8.12
N ALA A 113 2.75 27.14 -7.51
CA ALA A 113 4.09 26.72 -7.09
C ALA A 113 5.05 26.61 -8.29
N LEU A 114 4.62 25.95 -9.37
CA LEU A 114 5.41 25.81 -10.59
C LEU A 114 5.75 27.16 -11.24
N LYS A 115 4.79 28.09 -11.28
CA LYS A 115 5.02 29.46 -11.76
C LYS A 115 6.10 30.18 -10.93
N ARG A 116 6.04 30.05 -9.61
CA ARG A 116 6.98 30.72 -8.69
C ARG A 116 8.39 30.12 -8.75
N LEU A 117 8.50 28.80 -8.85
CA LEU A 117 9.78 28.10 -8.80
C LEU A 117 10.50 28.08 -10.15
N HIS A 118 9.76 28.01 -11.24
CA HIS A 118 10.32 27.74 -12.57
C HIS A 118 9.92 28.76 -13.64
N GLU A 119 9.17 29.80 -13.30
CA GLU A 119 8.64 30.81 -14.23
C GLU A 119 7.86 30.20 -15.41
N ILE A 120 7.26 29.01 -15.21
CA ILE A 120 6.46 28.32 -16.23
C ILE A 120 4.97 28.56 -16.02
N ASP A 121 4.25 28.83 -17.10
CA ASP A 121 2.79 28.89 -17.07
C ASP A 121 2.16 27.49 -17.13
N GLU A 122 0.84 27.42 -16.88
CA GLU A 122 0.05 26.19 -16.89
C GLU A 122 0.19 25.43 -18.22
N ARG A 123 0.05 26.14 -19.35
CA ARG A 123 0.07 25.52 -20.67
C ARG A 123 1.41 24.83 -20.93
N ARG A 124 2.51 25.48 -20.53
CA ARG A 124 3.85 24.93 -20.66
C ARG A 124 4.09 23.76 -19.71
N ALA A 125 3.66 23.86 -18.45
CA ALA A 125 3.77 22.77 -17.48
C ALA A 125 3.04 21.51 -17.99
N VAL A 126 1.79 21.66 -18.45
CA VAL A 126 1.00 20.55 -19.01
C VAL A 126 1.64 19.97 -20.27
N GLU A 127 2.21 20.81 -21.14
CA GLU A 127 2.92 20.35 -22.34
C GLU A 127 4.13 19.48 -21.98
N ILE A 128 4.98 19.95 -21.05
CA ILE A 128 6.16 19.23 -20.58
C ILE A 128 5.73 17.87 -20.01
N LEU A 129 4.80 17.89 -19.06
CA LEU A 129 4.36 16.68 -18.38
C LEU A 129 3.72 15.67 -19.36
N SER A 130 2.91 16.14 -20.30
CA SER A 130 2.26 15.27 -21.30
C SER A 130 3.25 14.57 -22.22
N LYS A 131 4.43 15.16 -22.47
CA LYS A 131 5.47 14.60 -23.34
C LYS A 131 6.49 13.74 -22.59
N HIS A 132 6.70 14.02 -21.32
CA HIS A 132 7.86 13.52 -20.58
C HIS A 132 7.50 12.62 -19.38
N VAL A 133 6.25 12.59 -18.91
CA VAL A 133 5.81 11.64 -17.89
C VAL A 133 5.66 10.25 -18.52
N ALA A 134 6.48 9.31 -18.08
CA ALA A 134 6.40 7.90 -18.45
C ALA A 134 6.19 7.02 -17.20
N PRO A 135 5.55 5.85 -17.31
CA PRO A 135 5.33 4.95 -16.17
C PRO A 135 6.63 4.57 -15.44
N SER A 136 7.74 4.40 -16.15
CA SER A 136 9.05 4.11 -15.56
C SER A 136 9.61 5.27 -14.72
N VAL A 137 9.32 6.51 -15.11
CA VAL A 137 9.72 7.70 -14.35
C VAL A 137 8.91 7.78 -13.05
N VAL A 138 7.59 7.57 -13.12
CA VAL A 138 6.73 7.51 -11.94
C VAL A 138 7.21 6.41 -10.99
N ALA A 139 7.46 5.20 -11.49
CA ALA A 139 7.94 4.09 -10.65
C ALA A 139 9.26 4.43 -9.93
N SER A 140 10.23 4.99 -10.66
CA SER A 140 11.55 5.30 -10.10
C SER A 140 11.52 6.39 -9.03
N ILE A 141 10.64 7.39 -9.18
CA ILE A 141 10.55 8.51 -8.23
C ILE A 141 9.86 8.04 -6.96
N VAL A 142 8.76 7.30 -7.12
CA VAL A 142 7.90 6.89 -6.02
C VAL A 142 8.58 5.92 -5.04
N GLU A 143 9.51 5.10 -5.53
CA GLU A 143 10.34 4.25 -4.66
C GLU A 143 11.30 5.06 -3.76
N GLY A 144 11.54 6.35 -4.05
CA GLY A 144 12.36 7.24 -3.23
C GLY A 144 11.58 8.11 -2.24
N GLU A 145 10.25 8.14 -2.31
CA GLU A 145 9.39 9.08 -1.56
C GLU A 145 8.84 8.49 -0.25
N GLU A 146 9.41 7.40 0.24
CA GLU A 146 8.89 6.65 1.39
C GLU A 146 8.91 7.46 2.68
N ASP A 147 9.97 8.25 2.88
CA ASP A 147 10.10 9.15 4.03
C ASP A 147 9.07 10.29 3.97
N LEU A 148 8.81 10.84 2.79
CA LEU A 148 7.79 11.88 2.60
C LEU A 148 6.40 11.33 2.91
N VAL A 149 6.04 10.19 2.33
CA VAL A 149 4.74 9.56 2.60
C VAL A 149 4.61 9.24 4.09
N ARG A 150 5.69 8.74 4.72
CA ARG A 150 5.68 8.45 6.15
C ARG A 150 5.42 9.68 7.01
N GLN A 151 5.99 10.83 6.66
CA GLN A 151 5.72 12.11 7.35
C GLN A 151 4.25 12.53 7.19
N MET A 152 3.67 12.31 6.01
CA MET A 152 2.26 12.66 5.76
C MET A 152 1.27 11.80 6.57
N ILE A 153 1.65 10.56 6.91
CA ILE A 153 0.80 9.60 7.63
C ILE A 153 1.31 9.30 9.05
N GLU A 154 2.17 10.15 9.62
CA GLU A 154 2.84 9.89 10.91
C GLU A 154 1.82 9.65 12.04
N ASP A 155 0.72 10.40 12.04
CA ASP A 155 -0.36 10.22 13.02
C ASP A 155 -1.14 8.91 12.80
N ASP A 156 -1.07 8.33 11.59
CA ASP A 156 -1.85 7.16 11.18
C ASP A 156 -1.24 5.82 11.52
N LEU A 157 0.08 5.75 11.60
CA LEU A 157 0.81 4.51 11.89
C LEU A 157 1.65 4.65 13.16
N PRO A 158 1.72 3.59 13.98
CA PRO A 158 2.64 3.63 15.11
C PRO A 158 4.09 3.76 14.60
N PRO A 159 4.98 4.38 15.39
CA PRO A 159 6.37 4.60 14.98
C PRO A 159 7.15 3.30 14.76
N THR A 160 6.64 2.18 15.27
CA THR A 160 7.16 0.83 15.07
C THR A 160 6.86 0.25 13.68
N ALA A 161 5.79 0.71 13.03
CA ALA A 161 5.42 0.24 11.71
C ALA A 161 6.41 0.75 10.66
N ARG A 162 6.81 -0.16 9.77
CA ARG A 162 7.65 0.14 8.60
C ARG A 162 6.74 0.31 7.40
N LEU A 163 6.85 1.45 6.73
CA LEU A 163 6.25 1.71 5.43
C LEU A 163 7.31 1.46 4.35
N ARG A 164 6.92 0.79 3.27
CA ARG A 164 7.71 0.65 2.04
C ARG A 164 6.79 0.85 0.85
N ILE A 165 7.28 1.53 -0.18
CA ILE A 165 6.53 1.66 -1.43
C ILE A 165 7.01 0.59 -2.41
N ASP A 166 6.06 -0.08 -3.07
CA ASP A 166 6.35 -1.21 -3.96
C ASP A 166 5.65 -1.00 -5.30
N THR A 167 6.42 -0.98 -6.38
CA THR A 167 5.94 -0.74 -7.75
C THR A 167 5.87 -2.03 -8.59
N SER A 168 6.13 -3.18 -7.97
CA SER A 168 6.23 -4.47 -8.65
C SER A 168 4.95 -4.84 -9.40
N GLY A 169 5.13 -5.35 -10.63
CA GLY A 169 4.02 -5.75 -11.49
C GLY A 169 3.24 -4.58 -12.09
N GLY A 170 3.80 -3.36 -12.10
CA GLY A 170 3.16 -2.18 -12.71
C GLY A 170 2.06 -1.57 -11.86
N VAL A 171 2.01 -1.91 -10.57
CA VAL A 171 1.01 -1.45 -9.61
C VAL A 171 1.72 -0.76 -8.46
N LEU A 172 1.26 0.44 -8.12
CA LEU A 172 1.71 1.18 -6.96
C LEU A 172 1.04 0.64 -5.70
N LYS A 173 1.85 0.27 -4.72
CA LYS A 173 1.40 -0.31 -3.45
C LYS A 173 2.11 0.36 -2.28
N ALA A 174 1.37 0.58 -1.20
CA ALA A 174 1.96 0.83 0.11
C ALA A 174 2.00 -0.48 0.90
N VAL A 175 3.19 -0.88 1.35
CA VAL A 175 3.42 -2.08 2.15
C VAL A 175 3.75 -1.63 3.57
N ILE A 176 2.91 -2.02 4.52
CA ILE A 176 3.07 -1.68 5.93
C ILE A 176 3.34 -2.96 6.70
N GLU A 177 4.44 -3.00 7.45
CA GLU A 177 4.86 -4.15 8.24
C GLU A 177 5.13 -3.74 9.69
N ASP A 178 4.56 -4.45 10.65
CA ASP A 178 4.87 -4.26 12.06
C ASP A 178 4.98 -5.61 12.78
N ASP A 179 6.09 -5.80 13.47
CA ASP A 179 6.42 -6.96 14.31
C ASP A 179 6.55 -6.59 15.80
N ARG A 180 6.55 -5.30 16.14
CA ARG A 180 6.68 -4.81 17.53
C ARG A 180 5.34 -4.45 18.13
N ASP A 181 4.47 -3.82 17.36
CA ASP A 181 3.08 -3.54 17.75
C ASP A 181 2.05 -3.92 16.66
N PRO A 182 2.03 -5.20 16.25
CA PRO A 182 1.21 -5.68 15.15
C PRO A 182 -0.29 -5.55 15.43
N ALA A 183 -0.71 -5.67 16.70
CA ALA A 183 -2.10 -5.56 17.08
C ALA A 183 -2.61 -4.12 16.96
N HIS A 184 -1.85 -3.13 17.43
CA HIS A 184 -2.22 -1.73 17.28
C HIS A 184 -2.22 -1.32 15.80
N THR A 185 -1.19 -1.70 15.04
CA THR A 185 -1.12 -1.43 13.60
C THR A 185 -2.32 -2.03 12.87
N PHE A 186 -2.68 -3.28 13.17
CA PHE A 186 -3.86 -3.90 12.59
C PHE A 186 -5.16 -3.17 12.95
N GLU A 187 -5.31 -2.75 14.21
CA GLU A 187 -6.48 -2.01 14.69
C GLU A 187 -6.63 -0.62 14.06
N ARG A 188 -5.52 0.03 13.64
CA ARG A 188 -5.56 1.26 12.82
C ARG A 188 -5.97 0.91 11.39
N LEU A 189 -5.28 -0.04 10.76
CA LEU A 189 -5.47 -0.37 9.36
C LEU A 189 -6.81 -1.03 9.02
N LYS A 190 -7.55 -1.52 10.03
CA LYS A 190 -8.92 -1.97 9.79
C LYS A 190 -9.85 -0.83 9.41
N ASP A 191 -9.53 0.41 9.78
CA ASP A 191 -10.32 1.58 9.45
C ASP A 191 -10.11 1.93 7.97
N ARG A 192 -11.18 1.78 7.19
CA ARG A 192 -11.20 2.14 5.76
C ARG A 192 -10.79 3.58 5.49
N LYS A 193 -11.05 4.50 6.42
CA LYS A 193 -10.64 5.89 6.28
C LYS A 193 -9.12 6.00 6.32
N ILE A 194 -8.47 5.36 7.30
CA ILE A 194 -7.00 5.34 7.41
C ILE A 194 -6.37 4.72 6.17
N VAL A 195 -6.91 3.59 5.69
CA VAL A 195 -6.43 2.96 4.45
C VAL A 195 -6.53 3.90 3.25
N ALA A 196 -7.64 4.64 3.14
CA ALA A 196 -7.83 5.63 2.07
C ALA A 196 -6.86 6.81 2.21
N ASP A 197 -6.71 7.37 3.40
CA ASP A 197 -5.81 8.49 3.69
C ASP A 197 -4.35 8.13 3.36
N ILE A 198 -3.93 6.90 3.69
CA ILE A 198 -2.62 6.37 3.28
C ILE A 198 -2.50 6.26 1.76
N ALA A 199 -3.51 5.68 1.08
CA ALA A 199 -3.49 5.54 -0.37
C ALA A 199 -3.42 6.89 -1.09
N PHE A 200 -4.14 7.90 -0.60
CA PHE A 200 -4.09 9.27 -1.12
C PHE A 200 -2.73 9.91 -0.86
N SER A 201 -2.18 9.78 0.34
CA SER A 201 -0.85 10.33 0.67
C SER A 201 0.25 9.76 -0.24
N VAL A 202 0.19 8.45 -0.53
CA VAL A 202 1.11 7.79 -1.46
C VAL A 202 0.93 8.33 -2.88
N LEU A 203 -0.31 8.54 -3.32
CA LEU A 203 -0.61 9.10 -4.63
C LEU A 203 -0.13 10.55 -4.76
N ASP A 204 -0.35 11.37 -3.74
CA ASP A 204 0.04 12.78 -3.73
C ASP A 204 1.56 12.93 -3.78
N ALA A 205 2.29 12.16 -2.97
CA ALA A 205 3.75 12.11 -3.03
C ALA A 205 4.24 11.68 -4.43
N ALA A 206 3.58 10.68 -5.02
CA ALA A 206 3.92 10.22 -6.38
C ALA A 206 3.72 11.30 -7.45
N VAL A 207 2.62 12.03 -7.38
CA VAL A 207 2.31 13.11 -8.32
C VAL A 207 3.31 14.26 -8.11
N ALA A 208 3.47 14.74 -6.87
CA ALA A 208 4.34 15.86 -6.55
C ALA A 208 5.80 15.60 -6.96
N GLY A 209 6.36 14.45 -6.56
CA GLY A 209 7.72 14.06 -6.92
C GLY A 209 7.92 13.93 -8.43
N THR A 210 6.94 13.34 -9.13
CA THR A 210 7.01 13.21 -10.60
C THR A 210 7.00 14.57 -11.29
N VAL A 211 6.11 15.46 -10.86
CA VAL A 211 5.96 16.79 -11.45
C VAL A 211 7.23 17.61 -11.28
N ALA A 212 7.78 17.67 -10.06
CA ALA A 212 9.01 18.39 -9.76
C ALA A 212 10.18 17.86 -10.62
N THR A 213 10.44 16.55 -10.56
CA THR A 213 11.59 15.93 -11.24
C THR A 213 11.54 16.12 -12.76
N VAL A 214 10.37 15.89 -13.38
CA VAL A 214 10.24 15.98 -14.83
C VAL A 214 10.43 17.42 -15.32
N ILE A 215 9.87 18.39 -14.60
CA ILE A 215 9.97 19.81 -14.97
C ILE A 215 11.41 20.30 -14.81
N GLU A 216 12.04 20.02 -13.67
CA GLU A 216 13.44 20.40 -13.42
C GLU A 216 14.38 19.84 -14.49
N GLU A 217 14.25 18.55 -14.83
CA GLU A 217 15.12 17.91 -15.79
C GLU A 217 14.96 18.47 -17.21
N VAL A 218 13.74 18.79 -17.63
CA VAL A 218 13.49 19.37 -18.95
C VAL A 218 14.05 20.79 -19.03
N LEU A 219 13.81 21.62 -18.01
CA LEU A 219 14.32 22.99 -17.98
C LEU A 219 15.84 23.04 -17.97
N ARG A 220 16.48 22.15 -17.18
CA ARG A 220 17.94 22.01 -17.15
C ARG A 220 18.52 21.71 -18.53
N ARG A 221 17.93 20.76 -19.25
CA ARG A 221 18.37 20.40 -20.62
C ARG A 221 18.19 21.55 -21.61
N GLU A 222 17.11 22.32 -21.50
CA GLU A 222 16.90 23.49 -22.34
C GLU A 222 17.92 24.59 -22.06
N GLU A 223 18.28 24.82 -20.80
CA GLU A 223 19.32 25.77 -20.43
C GLU A 223 20.70 25.34 -20.95
N ASP A 224 21.06 24.07 -20.79
CA ASP A 224 22.31 23.51 -21.31
C ASP A 224 22.38 23.65 -22.85
N ALA A 225 21.27 23.38 -23.54
CA ALA A 225 21.19 23.56 -24.99
C ALA A 225 21.37 25.02 -25.42
N ARG A 226 20.81 25.98 -24.66
CA ARG A 226 21.01 27.42 -24.91
C ARG A 226 22.46 27.85 -24.70
N ARG A 227 23.14 27.31 -23.67
CA ARG A 227 24.55 27.61 -23.39
C ARG A 227 25.51 27.05 -24.45
N LEU A 228 25.12 25.96 -25.12
CA LEU A 228 25.92 25.28 -26.14
C LEU A 228 25.61 25.71 -27.58
N ALA A 229 24.57 26.53 -27.80
CA ALA A 229 24.29 27.08 -29.12
C ALA A 229 25.37 28.11 -29.52
N PRO A 230 26.03 27.97 -30.67
CA PRO A 230 27.04 28.94 -31.11
C PRO A 230 26.38 30.31 -31.38
N LEU A 231 26.99 31.37 -30.84
CA LEU A 231 26.65 32.78 -31.12
C LEU A 231 26.76 33.11 -32.61
#